data_AF-A0A5Q4FNB0-F1
#
_entry.id   AF-A0A5Q4FNB0-F1
#
_cell.length_a   1.000
_cell.length_b   1.000
_cell.length_c   1.000
_cell.angle_alpha   90.00
_cell.angle_beta   90.00
_cell.angle_gamma   90.00
#
_symmetry.space_group_name_H-M   'P 1'
#
loop_
_entity.id
_entity.type
_entity.pdbx_description
1 polymer ?
#
loop_
_entity_poly.entity_id
_entity_poly.type
_entity_poly.pdbx_seq_one_letter_code
_entity_poly.pdbx_strand_id
1 'polypeptide(L)'
;MNTFPLFFKKIADSSWFNNFIMAVILGAGVVVGIQTYGEQVAHMKELLWALDQIILFIFLVEVIIKMAAEGNRPLRYFRDPWNVFDFSIVAVCYLALLFPEVEGAYVAVFRLARVLRVFRIVRTVPKLRLLVNTLLKSIPSIGYIGILLSVVFYIYATMGVFLFRDNDPVHFGNLQLSLLSLFRIVTLEDWTDIMYINMYGCDHSIWGYGMAEGCTDPHPMGFGAALYFVTFVLVGTMIVLNLFIGVIMNSMDEAKRDAREEADRLGGVRQQSLQEELERVSDELNKIRSQVDSLA
;
A
#
# COMPACT_ATOMS: atom_id res chain seq x y z
N MET A 1 -29.45 28.22 -13.25
CA MET A 1 -28.59 27.05 -13.02
C MET A 1 -27.14 27.52 -13.07
N ASN A 2 -26.37 27.36 -11.99
CA ASN A 2 -25.05 27.97 -11.85
C ASN A 2 -24.07 27.41 -12.89
N THR A 3 -23.74 28.21 -13.90
CA THR A 3 -22.79 27.89 -14.98
C THR A 3 -21.34 27.76 -14.50
N PHE A 4 -21.02 28.37 -13.36
CA PHE A 4 -19.69 28.39 -12.76
C PHE A 4 -19.16 26.98 -12.39
N PRO A 5 -19.86 26.14 -11.60
CA PRO A 5 -19.41 24.77 -11.31
C PRO A 5 -19.26 23.88 -12.54
N LEU A 6 -20.10 24.07 -13.56
CA LEU A 6 -20.04 23.30 -14.80
C LEU A 6 -18.75 23.59 -15.60
N PHE A 7 -18.25 24.83 -15.54
CA PHE A 7 -16.99 25.22 -16.16
C PHE A 7 -15.79 24.54 -15.48
N PHE A 8 -15.70 24.63 -14.15
CA PHE A 8 -14.62 23.97 -13.40
C PHE A 8 -14.65 22.45 -13.54
N LYS A 9 -15.86 21.86 -13.58
CA LYS A 9 -16.02 20.42 -13.83
C LYS A 9 -15.50 20.02 -15.21
N LYS A 10 -15.81 20.79 -16.27
CA LYS A 10 -15.25 20.56 -17.60
C LYS A 10 -13.73 20.63 -17.63
N ILE A 11 -13.13 21.54 -16.88
CA ILE A 11 -11.67 21.65 -16.77
C ILE A 11 -11.08 20.45 -16.02
N ALA A 12 -11.63 20.14 -14.83
CA ALA A 12 -11.15 19.07 -13.96
C ALA A 12 -11.24 17.68 -14.62
N ASP A 13 -12.30 17.43 -15.39
CA ASP A 13 -12.52 16.17 -16.10
C ASP A 13 -11.77 16.09 -17.45
N SER A 14 -11.12 17.18 -17.89
CA SER A 14 -10.43 17.20 -19.18
C SER A 14 -9.16 16.34 -19.15
N SER A 15 -8.95 15.56 -20.21
CA SER A 15 -7.74 14.75 -20.39
C SER A 15 -6.48 15.62 -20.51
N TRP A 16 -6.60 16.79 -21.13
CA TRP A 16 -5.50 17.75 -21.25
C TRP A 16 -5.03 18.24 -19.88
N PHE A 17 -5.96 18.63 -18.98
CA PHE A 17 -5.62 19.06 -17.63
C PHE A 17 -4.95 17.93 -16.84
N ASN A 18 -5.51 16.72 -16.89
CA ASN A 18 -4.94 15.57 -16.19
C ASN A 18 -3.53 15.20 -16.72
N ASN A 19 -3.31 15.25 -18.03
CA ASN A 19 -2.00 15.01 -18.64
C ASN A 19 -0.99 16.11 -18.28
N PHE A 20 -1.42 17.37 -18.23
CA PHE A 20 -0.57 18.47 -17.78
C PHE A 20 -0.14 18.29 -16.33
N ILE A 21 -1.07 17.98 -15.42
CA ILE A 21 -0.76 17.71 -14.02
C ILE A 21 0.17 16.50 -13.89
N MET A 22 -0.02 15.46 -14.70
CA MET A 22 0.87 14.30 -14.73
C MET A 22 2.30 14.70 -15.15
N ALA A 23 2.45 15.52 -16.19
CA ALA A 23 3.77 16.02 -16.61
C ALA A 23 4.44 16.85 -15.50
N VAL A 24 3.67 17.68 -14.79
CA VAL A 24 4.17 18.46 -13.64
C VAL A 24 4.60 17.55 -12.49
N ILE A 25 3.86 16.46 -12.18
CA ILE A 25 4.25 15.48 -11.17
C ILE A 25 5.57 14.79 -11.55
N LEU A 26 5.72 14.38 -12.82
CA LEU A 26 6.96 13.76 -13.31
C LEU A 26 8.13 14.75 -13.22
N GLY A 27 7.93 15.99 -13.65
CA GLY A 27 8.93 17.06 -13.51
C GLY A 27 9.31 17.32 -12.05
N ALA A 28 8.33 17.31 -11.14
CA ALA A 28 8.58 17.43 -9.70
C ALA A 28 9.42 16.28 -9.15
N GLY A 29 9.18 15.05 -9.63
CA GLY A 29 10.01 13.89 -9.29
C GLY A 29 11.45 14.04 -9.75
N VAL A 30 11.66 14.54 -10.98
CA VAL A 30 13.01 14.83 -11.51
C VAL A 30 13.69 15.91 -10.68
N VAL A 31 12.99 17.01 -10.35
CA VAL A 31 13.54 18.09 -9.50
C VAL A 31 13.97 17.55 -8.13
N VAL A 32 13.12 16.74 -7.48
CA VAL A 32 13.47 16.06 -6.21
C VAL A 32 14.68 15.15 -6.37
N GLY A 33 14.73 14.36 -7.45
CA GLY A 33 15.87 13.50 -7.75
C GLY A 33 17.17 14.29 -7.90
N ILE A 34 17.15 15.41 -8.63
CA ILE A 34 18.32 16.28 -8.80
C ILE A 34 18.78 16.86 -7.45
N GLN A 35 17.85 17.22 -6.56
CA GLN A 35 18.19 17.74 -5.23
C GLN A 35 18.96 16.73 -4.35
N THR A 36 18.90 15.43 -4.66
CA THR A 36 19.63 14.40 -3.89
C THR A 36 21.15 14.45 -4.08
N TYR A 37 21.63 15.09 -5.16
CA TYR A 37 23.06 15.26 -5.43
C TYR A 37 23.74 16.35 -4.56
N GLY A 38 22.98 17.01 -3.67
CA GLY A 38 23.53 17.89 -2.63
C GLY A 38 24.39 19.03 -3.18
N GLU A 39 25.65 19.11 -2.73
CA GLU A 39 26.57 20.21 -3.07
C GLU A 39 26.90 20.30 -4.57
N GLN A 40 26.82 19.18 -5.30
CA GLN A 40 27.14 19.14 -6.73
C GLN A 40 26.18 20.02 -7.56
N VAL A 41 25.00 20.32 -7.02
CA VAL A 41 23.96 21.13 -7.66
C VAL A 41 23.75 22.48 -6.95
N ALA A 42 24.70 22.89 -6.09
CA ALA A 42 24.63 24.16 -5.37
C ALA A 42 24.51 25.36 -6.32
N HIS A 43 25.10 25.28 -7.51
CA HIS A 43 25.03 26.31 -8.55
C HIS A 43 23.61 26.49 -9.14
N MET A 44 22.73 25.48 -9.05
CA MET A 44 21.34 25.57 -9.53
C MET A 44 20.33 25.71 -8.38
N LYS A 45 20.79 25.95 -7.14
CA LYS A 45 19.94 25.95 -5.95
C LYS A 45 18.76 26.93 -6.05
N GLU A 46 19.00 28.13 -6.57
CA GLU A 46 17.93 29.12 -6.76
C GLU A 46 16.91 28.69 -7.82
N LEU A 47 17.38 28.10 -8.93
CA LEU A 47 16.50 27.57 -9.97
C LEU A 47 15.64 26.42 -9.44
N LEU A 48 16.23 25.48 -8.71
CA LEU A 48 15.51 24.35 -8.12
C LEU A 48 14.47 24.81 -7.09
N TRP A 49 14.80 25.81 -6.28
CA TRP A 49 13.84 26.43 -5.36
C TRP A 49 12.69 27.12 -6.09
N ALA A 50 12.98 27.88 -7.14
CA ALA A 50 11.95 28.53 -7.96
C ALA A 50 11.02 27.50 -8.62
N LEU A 51 11.58 26.42 -9.18
CA LEU A 51 10.80 25.32 -9.76
C LEU A 51 9.90 24.65 -8.71
N ASP A 52 10.40 24.41 -7.49
CA ASP A 52 9.61 23.85 -6.40
C ASP A 52 8.41 24.74 -6.03
N GLN A 53 8.59 26.06 -5.96
CA GLN A 53 7.51 27.00 -5.69
C GLN A 53 6.47 27.02 -6.82
N ILE A 54 6.92 27.03 -8.08
CA ILE A 54 6.02 26.97 -9.24
C ILE A 54 5.19 25.69 -9.23
N ILE A 55 5.84 24.54 -9.00
CA ILE A 55 5.17 23.24 -8.93
C ILE A 55 4.14 23.20 -7.79
N LEU A 56 4.53 23.67 -6.61
CA LEU A 56 3.64 23.74 -5.45
C LEU A 56 2.44 24.66 -5.70
N PHE A 57 2.66 25.78 -6.38
CA PHE A 57 1.59 26.68 -6.80
C PHE A 57 0.63 26.03 -7.80
N ILE A 58 1.15 25.32 -8.82
CA ILE A 58 0.32 24.56 -9.77
C ILE A 58 -0.55 23.54 -9.02
N PHE A 59 0.00 22.83 -8.03
CA PHE A 59 -0.77 21.89 -7.23
C PHE A 59 -1.83 22.54 -6.34
N LEU A 60 -1.58 23.74 -5.83
CA LEU A 60 -2.61 24.51 -5.12
C LEU A 60 -3.76 24.86 -6.05
N VAL A 61 -3.45 25.38 -7.24
CA VAL A 61 -4.44 25.73 -8.27
C VAL A 61 -5.24 24.49 -8.67
N GLU A 62 -4.58 23.34 -8.83
CA GLU A 62 -5.24 22.06 -9.12
C GLU A 62 -6.31 21.71 -8.08
N VAL A 63 -5.95 21.77 -6.79
CA VAL A 63 -6.85 21.49 -5.67
C VAL A 63 -8.03 22.46 -5.66
N ILE A 64 -7.78 23.76 -5.88
CA ILE A 64 -8.82 24.78 -5.94
C ILE A 64 -9.80 24.51 -7.09
N ILE A 65 -9.29 24.18 -8.29
CA ILE A 65 -10.12 23.84 -9.47
C ILE A 65 -10.99 22.62 -9.17
N LYS A 66 -10.42 21.55 -8.59
CA LYS A 66 -11.15 20.33 -8.27
C LYS A 66 -12.20 20.55 -7.17
N MET A 67 -11.91 21.39 -6.18
CA MET A 67 -12.87 21.74 -5.14
C MET A 67 -14.01 22.62 -5.68
N ALA A 68 -13.71 23.55 -6.60
CA ALA A 68 -14.69 24.38 -7.28
C ALA A 68 -15.60 23.59 -8.23
N ALA A 69 -15.10 22.50 -8.82
CA ALA A 69 -15.89 21.58 -9.66
C ALA A 69 -17.04 20.89 -8.92
N GLU A 70 -16.96 20.75 -7.59
CA GLU A 70 -18.03 20.21 -6.74
C GLU A 70 -19.16 21.22 -6.44
N GLY A 71 -19.01 22.47 -6.88
CA GLY A 71 -20.04 23.51 -6.84
C GLY A 71 -20.50 23.86 -5.43
N ASN A 72 -21.82 23.77 -5.17
CA ASN A 72 -22.41 24.17 -3.88
C ASN A 72 -22.06 23.21 -2.72
N ARG A 73 -21.32 22.12 -2.96
CA ARG A 73 -20.89 21.16 -1.93
C ARG A 73 -19.39 20.86 -2.05
N PRO A 74 -18.50 21.85 -1.84
CA PRO A 74 -17.05 21.66 -1.96
C PRO A 74 -16.51 20.57 -1.01
N LEU A 75 -17.20 20.33 0.12
CA LEU A 75 -16.89 19.26 1.06
C LEU A 75 -16.95 17.85 0.44
N ARG A 76 -17.62 17.68 -0.72
CA ARG A 76 -17.64 16.41 -1.45
C ARG A 76 -16.26 16.01 -1.97
N TYR A 77 -15.37 16.97 -2.23
CA TYR A 77 -13.98 16.73 -2.60
C TYR A 77 -13.27 15.80 -1.59
N PHE A 78 -13.50 16.02 -0.29
CA PHE A 78 -12.89 15.26 0.80
C PHE A 78 -13.49 13.86 1.01
N ARG A 79 -14.46 13.43 0.19
CA ARG A 79 -14.98 12.06 0.23
C ARG A 79 -14.15 11.07 -0.59
N ASP A 80 -13.36 11.54 -1.56
CA ASP A 80 -12.44 10.67 -2.30
C ASP A 80 -11.09 10.61 -1.54
N PRO A 81 -10.65 9.42 -1.06
CA PRO A 81 -9.39 9.27 -0.34
C PRO A 81 -8.17 9.80 -1.11
N TRP A 82 -8.21 9.73 -2.44
CA TRP A 82 -7.11 10.21 -3.29
C TRP A 82 -7.03 11.73 -3.31
N ASN A 83 -8.18 12.40 -3.36
CA ASN A 83 -8.26 13.86 -3.26
C ASN A 83 -7.83 14.37 -1.88
N VAL A 84 -8.18 13.64 -0.82
CA VAL A 84 -7.72 13.91 0.55
C VAL A 84 -6.21 13.76 0.65
N PHE A 85 -5.64 12.68 0.13
CA PHE A 85 -4.19 12.45 0.11
C PHE A 85 -3.45 13.58 -0.60
N ASP A 86 -3.93 14.02 -1.78
CA ASP A 86 -3.34 15.16 -2.47
C ASP A 86 -3.41 16.43 -1.65
N PHE A 87 -4.59 16.75 -1.12
CA PHE A 87 -4.78 17.94 -0.31
C PHE A 87 -3.82 17.95 0.89
N SER A 88 -3.67 16.83 1.59
CA SER A 88 -2.74 16.69 2.71
C SER A 88 -1.30 16.98 2.29
N ILE A 89 -0.85 16.50 1.12
CA ILE A 89 0.49 16.81 0.60
C ILE A 89 0.65 18.32 0.33
N VAL A 90 -0.33 18.96 -0.32
CA VAL A 90 -0.26 20.43 -0.55
C VAL A 90 -0.24 21.16 0.78
N ALA A 91 -1.14 20.81 1.70
CA ALA A 91 -1.29 21.45 2.99
C ALA A 91 0.00 21.36 3.82
N VAL A 92 0.63 20.19 3.89
CA VAL A 92 1.91 20.01 4.61
C VAL A 92 3.02 20.85 3.98
N CYS A 93 3.11 20.93 2.65
CA CYS A 93 4.10 21.75 1.96
C CYS A 93 3.90 23.26 2.19
N TYR A 94 2.65 23.74 2.16
CA TYR A 94 2.35 25.15 2.47
C TYR A 94 2.50 25.46 3.96
N LEU A 95 2.21 24.51 4.85
CA LEU A 95 2.42 24.68 6.28
C LEU A 95 3.91 24.86 6.60
N ALA A 96 4.79 24.08 5.97
CA ALA A 96 6.24 24.29 6.06
C ALA A 96 6.65 25.70 5.59
N LEU A 97 6.09 26.14 4.46
CA LEU A 97 6.39 27.46 3.89
C LEU A 97 5.93 28.62 4.79
N LEU A 98 4.74 28.51 5.38
CA LEU A 98 4.13 29.56 6.20
C LEU A 98 4.66 29.59 7.64
N PHE A 99 5.15 28.45 8.15
CA PHE A 99 5.68 28.33 9.51
C PHE A 99 7.10 27.73 9.50
N PRO A 100 8.13 28.51 9.13
CA PRO A 100 9.51 28.04 9.06
C PRO A 100 10.05 27.51 10.39
N GLU A 101 9.54 28.01 11.51
CA GLU A 101 9.90 27.53 12.86
C GLU A 101 9.46 26.08 13.09
N VAL A 102 8.30 25.69 12.56
CA VAL A 102 7.80 24.30 12.60
C VAL A 102 8.63 23.42 11.66
N GLU A 103 9.01 23.94 10.50
CA GLU A 103 9.92 23.24 9.59
C GLU A 103 11.28 22.98 10.27
N GLY A 104 11.84 23.94 11.00
CA GLY A 104 13.11 23.78 11.73
C GLY A 104 13.12 22.61 12.71
N ALA A 105 12.01 22.34 13.38
CA ALA A 105 11.88 21.20 14.31
C ALA A 105 11.68 19.85 13.59
N TYR A 106 11.09 19.85 12.39
CA TYR A 106 10.70 18.64 11.66
C TYR A 106 11.21 18.62 10.21
N VAL A 107 12.42 19.16 9.99
CA VAL A 107 12.99 19.36 8.63
C VAL A 107 12.94 18.08 7.81
N ALA A 108 13.29 16.95 8.42
CA ALA A 108 13.28 15.65 7.75
C ALA A 108 11.88 15.25 7.26
N VAL A 109 10.84 15.48 8.07
CA VAL A 109 9.45 15.13 7.74
C VAL A 109 8.94 15.97 6.58
N PHE A 110 9.15 17.29 6.61
CA PHE A 110 8.75 18.16 5.51
C PHE A 110 9.53 17.89 4.23
N ARG A 111 10.82 17.54 4.34
CA ARG A 111 11.63 17.10 3.19
C ARG A 111 11.08 15.81 2.58
N LEU A 112 10.67 14.85 3.41
CA LEU A 112 10.01 13.63 2.96
C LEU A 112 8.63 13.91 2.33
N ALA A 113 7.84 14.84 2.87
CA ALA A 113 6.56 15.24 2.30
C ALA A 113 6.69 15.78 0.86
N ARG A 114 7.80 16.47 0.57
CA ARG A 114 8.14 16.88 -0.81
C ARG A 114 8.41 15.69 -1.71
N VAL A 115 8.95 14.58 -1.22
CA VAL A 115 9.11 13.33 -2.00
C VAL A 115 7.75 12.65 -2.22
N LEU A 116 6.85 12.72 -1.22
CA LEU A 116 5.52 12.10 -1.31
C LEU A 116 4.68 12.63 -2.48
N ARG A 117 4.94 13.84 -2.99
CA ARG A 117 4.24 14.37 -4.18
C ARG A 117 4.42 13.49 -5.43
N VAL A 118 5.50 12.70 -5.52
CA VAL A 118 5.71 11.75 -6.63
C VAL A 118 4.69 10.61 -6.58
N PHE A 119 4.25 10.19 -5.39
CA PHE A 119 3.21 9.16 -5.23
C PHE A 119 1.85 9.57 -5.81
N ARG A 120 1.64 10.87 -6.10
CA ARG A 120 0.46 11.34 -6.83
C ARG A 120 0.33 10.72 -8.21
N ILE A 121 1.40 10.16 -8.77
CA ILE A 121 1.32 9.39 -10.03
C ILE A 121 0.30 8.24 -9.94
N VAL A 122 0.17 7.64 -8.75
CA VAL A 122 -0.72 6.49 -8.51
C VAL A 122 -2.18 6.87 -8.77
N ARG A 123 -2.61 8.07 -8.36
CA ARG A 123 -3.99 8.52 -8.60
C ARG A 123 -4.24 8.96 -10.05
N THR A 124 -3.22 9.50 -10.73
CA THR A 124 -3.37 10.03 -12.10
C THR A 124 -3.38 8.93 -13.13
N VAL A 125 -2.74 7.78 -12.83
CA VAL A 125 -2.73 6.61 -13.71
C VAL A 125 -3.80 5.62 -13.25
N PRO A 126 -4.93 5.47 -13.97
CA PRO A 126 -6.04 4.62 -13.53
C PRO A 126 -5.62 3.16 -13.27
N LYS A 127 -4.67 2.65 -14.06
CA LYS A 127 -4.11 1.30 -13.87
C LYS A 127 -3.38 1.15 -12.53
N LEU A 128 -2.58 2.13 -12.13
CA LEU A 128 -1.88 2.11 -10.83
C LEU A 128 -2.87 2.25 -9.68
N ARG A 129 -3.86 3.17 -9.80
CA ARG A 129 -4.95 3.31 -8.84
C ARG A 129 -5.71 2.01 -8.64
N LEU A 130 -6.01 1.30 -9.73
CA LEU A 130 -6.66 -0.01 -9.68
C LEU A 130 -5.80 -1.02 -8.93
N LEU A 131 -4.51 -1.16 -9.28
CA LEU A 131 -3.59 -2.07 -8.61
C LEU A 131 -3.51 -1.81 -7.10
N VAL A 132 -3.31 -0.55 -6.69
CA VAL A 132 -3.22 -0.19 -5.27
C VAL A 132 -4.54 -0.44 -4.55
N ASN A 133 -5.68 -0.08 -5.15
CA ASN A 133 -6.98 -0.34 -4.55
C ASN A 133 -7.23 -1.86 -4.39
N THR A 134 -6.82 -2.68 -5.36
CA THR A 134 -6.93 -4.13 -5.27
C THR A 134 -6.06 -4.67 -4.14
N LEU A 135 -4.80 -4.23 -4.04
CA LEU A 135 -3.90 -4.62 -2.95
C LEU A 135 -4.46 -4.24 -1.57
N LEU A 136 -4.96 -3.01 -1.42
CA LEU A 136 -5.55 -2.54 -0.17
C LEU A 136 -6.83 -3.32 0.20
N LYS A 137 -7.62 -3.75 -0.79
CA LYS A 137 -8.79 -4.61 -0.57
C LYS A 137 -8.42 -6.02 -0.08
N SER A 138 -7.20 -6.49 -0.38
CA SER A 138 -6.70 -7.77 0.11
C SER A 138 -6.13 -7.70 1.53
N ILE A 139 -5.85 -6.52 2.09
CA ILE A 139 -5.30 -6.40 3.45
C ILE A 139 -6.26 -6.96 4.52
N PRO A 140 -7.58 -6.66 4.50
CA PRO A 140 -8.50 -7.18 5.51
C PRO A 140 -8.56 -8.71 5.57
N SER A 141 -8.38 -9.42 4.44
CA SER A 141 -8.49 -10.89 4.42
C SER A 141 -7.36 -11.59 5.17
N ILE A 142 -6.21 -10.94 5.34
CA ILE A 142 -5.09 -11.46 6.13
C ILE A 142 -5.01 -10.90 7.56
N GLY A 143 -5.92 -10.00 7.93
CA GLY A 143 -5.84 -9.26 9.19
C GLY A 143 -5.76 -10.16 10.44
N TYR A 144 -6.60 -11.19 10.52
CA TYR A 144 -6.60 -12.12 11.66
C TYR A 144 -5.31 -12.93 11.78
N ILE A 145 -4.74 -13.38 10.66
CA ILE A 145 -3.47 -14.10 10.65
C ILE A 145 -2.33 -13.15 11.03
N GLY A 146 -2.36 -11.90 10.57
CA GLY A 146 -1.41 -10.86 10.97
C GLY A 146 -1.46 -10.55 12.48
N ILE A 147 -2.66 -10.53 13.07
CA ILE A 147 -2.83 -10.37 14.53
C ILE A 147 -2.23 -11.57 15.26
N LEU A 148 -2.52 -12.80 14.81
CA LEU A 148 -1.95 -14.01 15.39
C LEU A 148 -0.41 -14.00 15.32
N LEU A 149 0.17 -13.63 14.17
CA LEU A 149 1.61 -13.48 13.99
C LEU A 149 2.18 -12.43 14.96
N SER A 150 1.49 -11.30 15.13
CA SER A 150 1.91 -10.23 16.06
C SER A 150 1.93 -10.70 17.53
N VAL A 151 0.96 -11.52 17.94
CA VAL A 151 0.93 -12.11 19.29
C VAL A 151 2.11 -13.07 19.48
N VAL A 152 2.37 -13.95 18.51
CA VAL A 152 3.53 -14.85 18.55
C VAL A 152 4.83 -14.06 18.65
N PHE A 153 4.99 -13.02 17.83
CA PHE A 153 6.13 -12.11 17.87
C PHE A 153 6.31 -11.47 19.25
N TYR A 154 5.23 -10.97 19.85
CA TYR A 154 5.30 -10.35 21.18
C TYR A 154 5.73 -11.33 22.28
N ILE A 155 5.19 -12.56 22.26
CA ILE A 155 5.54 -13.60 23.22
C ILE A 155 7.02 -13.98 23.09
N TYR A 156 7.49 -14.25 21.87
CA TYR A 156 8.91 -14.55 21.65
C TYR A 156 9.80 -13.36 21.96
N ALA A 157 9.41 -12.13 21.60
CA ALA A 157 10.22 -10.95 21.88
C ALA A 157 10.43 -10.73 23.39
N THR A 158 9.36 -10.84 24.19
CA THR A 158 9.47 -10.73 25.65
C THR A 158 10.28 -11.87 26.26
N MET A 159 10.08 -13.11 25.80
CA MET A 159 10.89 -14.26 26.19
C MET A 159 12.37 -14.07 25.84
N GLY A 160 12.68 -13.59 24.63
CA GLY A 160 14.05 -13.31 24.18
C GLY A 160 14.73 -12.24 25.02
N VAL A 161 14.03 -11.17 25.40
CA VAL A 161 14.58 -10.18 26.36
C VAL A 161 14.92 -10.86 27.69
N PHE A 162 14.05 -11.70 28.24
CA PHE A 162 14.33 -12.34 29.52
C PHE A 162 15.43 -13.41 29.48
N LEU A 163 15.62 -14.06 28.34
CA LEU A 163 16.60 -15.14 28.19
C LEU A 163 17.98 -14.65 27.72
N PHE A 164 18.00 -13.63 26.85
CA PHE A 164 19.18 -13.29 26.07
C PHE A 164 19.67 -11.86 26.26
N ARG A 165 18.97 -10.99 26.99
CA ARG A 165 19.35 -9.57 27.12
C ARG A 165 20.79 -9.36 27.58
N ASP A 166 21.26 -10.14 28.56
CA ASP A 166 22.58 -9.93 29.17
C ASP A 166 23.68 -10.47 28.23
N ASN A 167 23.42 -11.62 27.59
CA ASN A 167 24.30 -12.21 26.58
C ASN A 167 24.33 -11.41 25.27
N ASP A 168 23.18 -11.02 24.73
CA ASP A 168 23.03 -10.38 23.42
C ASP A 168 22.21 -9.08 23.50
N PRO A 169 22.76 -7.99 24.08
CA PRO A 169 22.06 -6.71 24.19
C PRO A 169 21.74 -6.07 22.84
N VAL A 170 22.49 -6.40 21.78
CA VAL A 170 22.31 -5.82 20.45
C VAL A 170 20.99 -6.28 19.84
N HIS A 171 20.67 -7.56 19.96
CA HIS A 171 19.43 -8.12 19.41
C HIS A 171 18.28 -8.16 20.43
N PHE A 172 18.57 -8.37 21.72
CA PHE A 172 17.56 -8.62 22.76
C PHE A 172 17.60 -7.63 23.93
N GLY A 173 18.31 -6.51 23.80
CA GLY A 173 18.47 -5.51 24.87
C GLY A 173 17.17 -4.88 25.38
N ASN A 174 16.16 -4.78 24.51
CA ASN A 174 14.81 -4.32 24.84
C ASN A 174 13.78 -4.92 23.86
N LEU A 175 12.51 -4.71 24.15
CA LEU A 175 11.40 -5.27 23.39
C LEU A 175 11.44 -4.90 21.89
N GLN A 176 11.77 -3.65 21.56
CA GLN A 176 11.78 -3.16 20.18
C GLN A 176 12.90 -3.81 19.36
N LEU A 177 14.09 -3.93 19.95
CA LEU A 177 15.21 -4.64 19.34
C LEU A 177 14.85 -6.12 19.14
N SER A 178 14.27 -6.78 20.14
CA SER A 178 13.83 -8.17 20.02
C SER A 178 12.80 -8.36 18.92
N LEU A 179 11.82 -7.46 18.80
CA LEU A 179 10.82 -7.50 17.72
C LEU A 179 11.46 -7.34 16.33
N LEU A 180 12.45 -6.44 16.19
CA LEU A 180 13.18 -6.24 14.94
C LEU A 180 14.05 -7.46 14.60
N SER A 181 14.75 -8.02 15.58
CA SER A 181 15.57 -9.23 15.44
C SER A 181 14.71 -10.43 15.02
N LEU A 182 13.55 -10.62 15.65
CA LEU A 182 12.60 -11.67 15.28
C LEU A 182 11.98 -11.45 13.89
N PHE A 183 11.85 -10.20 13.44
CA PHE A 183 11.44 -9.91 12.06
C PHE A 183 12.50 -10.35 11.05
N ARG A 184 13.78 -10.07 11.31
CA ARG A 184 14.90 -10.60 10.51
C ARG A 184 14.90 -12.14 10.50
N ILE A 185 14.76 -12.76 11.67
CA ILE A 185 14.72 -14.22 11.82
C ILE A 185 13.56 -14.87 11.07
N VAL A 186 12.33 -14.30 11.12
CA VAL A 186 11.18 -14.91 10.41
C VAL A 186 11.35 -14.87 8.90
N THR A 187 12.11 -13.90 8.38
CA THR A 187 12.50 -13.82 6.97
C THR A 187 13.63 -14.78 6.60
N LEU A 188 14.09 -15.59 7.56
CA LEU A 188 15.19 -16.55 7.46
C LEU A 188 16.54 -15.92 7.16
N GLU A 189 16.69 -14.63 7.43
CA GLU A 189 17.96 -13.91 7.32
C GLU A 189 18.71 -13.99 8.65
N ASP A 190 19.95 -14.48 8.60
CA ASP A 190 20.94 -14.56 9.69
C ASP A 190 20.45 -15.16 11.02
N TRP A 191 19.38 -15.96 10.96
CA TRP A 191 18.78 -16.56 12.14
C TRP A 191 19.70 -17.58 12.82
N THR A 192 20.54 -18.27 12.06
CA THR A 192 21.54 -19.21 12.60
C THR A 192 22.64 -18.48 13.35
N ASP A 193 23.04 -17.30 12.89
CA ASP A 193 24.12 -16.53 13.52
C ASP A 193 23.64 -15.96 14.85
N ILE A 194 22.44 -15.36 14.87
CA ILE A 194 21.81 -14.91 16.13
C ILE A 194 21.59 -16.08 17.09
N MET A 195 21.20 -17.26 16.57
CA MET A 195 21.13 -18.47 17.38
C MET A 195 22.50 -18.86 17.94
N TYR A 196 23.56 -18.88 17.13
CA TYR A 196 24.90 -19.26 17.57
C TYR A 196 25.51 -18.29 18.58
N ILE A 197 25.26 -16.98 18.46
CA ILE A 197 25.61 -15.98 19.49
C ILE A 197 25.01 -16.36 20.84
N ASN A 198 23.75 -16.79 20.84
CA ASN A 198 23.03 -17.13 22.07
C ASN A 198 23.32 -18.56 22.56
N MET A 199 23.77 -19.46 21.67
CA MET A 199 24.21 -20.81 22.04
C MET A 199 25.62 -20.82 22.64
N TYR A 200 26.55 -20.07 22.04
CA TYR A 200 27.98 -20.14 22.34
C TYR A 200 28.51 -18.94 23.14
N GLY A 201 27.72 -17.88 23.27
CA GLY A 201 28.10 -16.65 23.97
C GLY A 201 28.46 -15.55 22.98
N CYS A 202 28.16 -14.30 23.35
CA CYS A 202 28.50 -13.15 22.51
C CYS A 202 30.00 -12.95 22.36
N ASP A 203 30.84 -13.47 23.25
CA ASP A 203 32.30 -13.35 23.20
C ASP A 203 32.97 -14.42 22.30
N HIS A 204 32.19 -15.32 21.70
CA HIS A 204 32.71 -16.40 20.86
C HIS A 204 33.43 -15.88 19.61
N SER A 205 34.64 -16.38 19.32
CA SER A 205 35.53 -15.83 18.28
C SER A 205 35.03 -15.95 16.84
N ILE A 206 34.15 -16.90 16.54
CA ILE A 206 33.64 -17.15 15.18
C ILE A 206 32.24 -16.58 14.99
N TRP A 207 31.41 -16.64 16.03
CA TRP A 207 29.96 -16.44 15.93
C TRP A 207 29.49 -15.24 16.74
N GLY A 208 30.26 -14.86 17.77
CA GLY A 208 29.98 -13.74 18.63
C GLY A 208 30.48 -12.42 18.06
N TYR A 209 30.28 -11.37 18.83
CA TYR A 209 30.75 -10.02 18.56
C TYR A 209 31.45 -9.45 19.80
N GLY A 210 32.50 -8.66 19.59
CA GLY A 210 33.34 -8.19 20.71
C GLY A 210 32.65 -7.18 21.63
N MET A 211 33.28 -6.88 22.76
CA MET A 211 32.83 -5.82 23.68
C MET A 211 32.70 -4.44 23.01
N ALA A 212 33.52 -4.18 21.98
CA ALA A 212 33.44 -2.96 21.17
C ALA A 212 32.10 -2.82 20.41
N GLU A 213 31.42 -3.95 20.18
CA GLU A 213 30.14 -4.04 19.46
C GLU A 213 28.95 -4.26 20.41
N GLY A 214 29.19 -4.22 21.74
CA GLY A 214 28.13 -4.21 22.75
C GLY A 214 27.91 -5.53 23.49
N CYS A 215 28.82 -6.50 23.38
CA CYS A 215 28.78 -7.73 24.19
C CYS A 215 29.25 -7.37 25.61
N THR A 216 28.37 -7.45 26.60
CA THR A 216 28.66 -6.98 27.97
C THR A 216 28.76 -8.08 29.00
N ASP A 217 27.90 -9.10 28.93
CA ASP A 217 27.86 -10.20 29.91
C ASP A 217 27.57 -11.53 29.20
N PRO A 218 28.59 -12.18 28.60
CA PRO A 218 28.41 -13.40 27.81
C PRO A 218 27.89 -14.54 28.68
N HIS A 219 26.68 -15.00 28.36
CA HIS A 219 26.00 -16.08 29.07
C HIS A 219 25.45 -17.11 28.07
N PRO A 220 26.27 -18.09 27.65
CA PRO A 220 25.88 -19.06 26.62
C PRO A 220 24.75 -19.98 27.09
N MET A 221 23.78 -20.20 26.21
CA MET A 221 22.63 -21.08 26.49
C MET A 221 22.47 -22.14 25.40
N GLY A 222 23.40 -23.09 25.31
CA GLY A 222 23.49 -24.12 24.25
C GLY A 222 22.16 -24.68 23.72
N PHE A 223 21.61 -25.74 24.32
CA PHE A 223 20.38 -26.35 23.78
C PHE A 223 19.14 -25.45 23.94
N GLY A 224 19.09 -24.61 24.98
CA GLY A 224 17.96 -23.71 25.24
C GLY A 224 17.77 -22.66 24.15
N ALA A 225 18.85 -22.02 23.71
CA ALA A 225 18.82 -21.09 22.58
C ALA A 225 18.43 -21.81 21.29
N ALA A 226 19.04 -22.96 20.98
CA ALA A 226 18.68 -23.74 19.81
C ALA A 226 17.16 -24.06 19.76
N LEU A 227 16.60 -24.49 20.88
CA LEU A 227 15.16 -24.76 20.98
C LEU A 227 14.33 -23.50 20.72
N TYR A 228 14.67 -22.37 21.34
CA TYR A 228 13.97 -21.10 21.16
C TYR A 228 13.93 -20.65 19.69
N PHE A 229 15.07 -20.65 19.00
CA PHE A 229 15.16 -20.15 17.63
C PHE A 229 14.53 -21.11 16.63
N VAL A 230 14.77 -22.42 16.77
CA VAL A 230 14.19 -23.42 15.87
C VAL A 230 12.66 -23.45 15.99
N THR A 231 12.10 -23.40 17.19
CA THR A 231 10.64 -23.38 17.35
C THR A 231 10.03 -22.09 16.81
N PHE A 232 10.67 -20.94 17.03
CA PHE A 232 10.23 -19.68 16.43
C PHE A 232 10.24 -19.72 14.91
N VAL A 233 11.31 -20.22 14.29
CA VAL A 233 11.43 -20.35 12.84
C VAL A 233 10.37 -21.30 12.30
N LEU A 234 10.16 -22.47 12.91
CA LEU A 234 9.15 -23.43 12.48
C LEU A 234 7.73 -22.85 12.55
N VAL A 235 7.38 -22.22 13.68
CA VAL A 235 6.06 -21.61 13.86
C VAL A 235 5.88 -20.40 12.94
N GLY A 236 6.85 -19.49 12.91
CA GLY A 236 6.81 -18.26 12.13
C GLY A 236 6.72 -18.54 10.63
N THR A 237 7.56 -19.43 10.10
CA THR A 237 7.49 -19.82 8.68
C THR A 237 6.18 -20.51 8.33
N MET A 238 5.66 -21.40 9.19
CA MET A 238 4.35 -22.02 8.99
C MET A 238 3.23 -20.98 8.93
N ILE A 239 3.23 -19.99 9.82
CA ILE A 239 2.22 -18.91 9.80
C ILE A 239 2.35 -18.07 8.53
N VAL A 240 3.57 -17.70 8.11
CA VAL A 240 3.81 -16.92 6.88
C VAL A 240 3.38 -17.70 5.64
N LEU A 241 3.66 -19.01 5.57
CA LEU A 241 3.20 -19.87 4.49
C LEU A 241 1.68 -19.99 4.47
N ASN A 242 1.04 -20.15 5.63
CA ASN A 242 -0.42 -20.17 5.74
C ASN A 242 -1.05 -18.82 5.32
N LEU A 243 -0.39 -17.70 5.61
CA LEU A 243 -0.81 -16.38 5.14
C LEU A 243 -0.76 -16.30 3.61
N PHE A 244 0.34 -16.76 2.99
CA PHE A 244 0.48 -16.79 1.54
C PHE A 244 -0.60 -17.68 0.88
N ILE A 245 -0.80 -18.88 1.42
CA ILE A 245 -1.86 -19.79 0.96
C ILE A 245 -3.23 -19.13 1.12
N GLY A 246 -3.49 -18.47 2.25
CA GLY A 246 -4.75 -17.76 2.52
C GLY A 246 -5.03 -16.65 1.50
N VAL A 247 -4.03 -15.84 1.14
CA VAL A 247 -4.16 -14.79 0.11
C VAL A 247 -4.48 -15.41 -1.26
N ILE A 248 -3.73 -16.43 -1.66
CA ILE A 248 -3.94 -17.09 -2.95
C ILE A 248 -5.32 -17.72 -3.01
N MET A 249 -5.69 -18.50 -1.99
CA MET A 249 -7.01 -19.14 -1.92
C MET A 249 -8.13 -18.13 -2.01
N ASN A 250 -8.06 -17.03 -1.26
CA ASN A 250 -9.06 -15.97 -1.33
C ASN A 250 -9.15 -15.33 -2.73
N SER A 251 -8.00 -15.10 -3.39
CA SER A 251 -7.98 -14.56 -4.77
C SER A 251 -8.52 -15.55 -5.80
N MET A 252 -8.24 -16.85 -5.64
CA MET A 252 -8.75 -17.90 -6.52
C MET A 252 -10.25 -18.12 -6.31
N ASP A 253 -10.73 -18.06 -5.08
CA ASP A 253 -12.16 -18.16 -4.75
C ASP A 253 -12.93 -16.96 -5.29
N GLU A 254 -12.38 -15.74 -5.20
CA GLU A 254 -12.96 -14.53 -5.80
C GLU A 254 -13.03 -14.66 -7.34
N ALA A 255 -11.92 -15.03 -7.99
CA ALA A 255 -11.89 -15.24 -9.45
C ALA A 255 -12.85 -16.34 -9.91
N LYS A 256 -12.99 -17.42 -9.13
CA LYS A 256 -13.92 -18.53 -9.43
C LYS A 256 -15.37 -18.10 -9.24
N ARG A 257 -15.67 -17.26 -8.25
CA ARG A 257 -17.02 -16.72 -8.03
C ARG A 257 -17.42 -15.81 -9.18
N ASP A 258 -16.53 -14.91 -9.60
CA ASP A 258 -16.77 -14.01 -10.73
C ASP A 258 -17.00 -14.80 -12.03
N ALA A 259 -16.19 -15.82 -12.30
CA ALA A 259 -16.37 -16.69 -13.47
C ALA A 259 -17.69 -17.47 -13.45
N ARG A 260 -18.16 -17.89 -12.27
CA ARG A 260 -19.47 -18.55 -12.12
C ARG A 260 -20.62 -17.59 -12.36
N GLU A 261 -20.56 -16.39 -11.78
CA GLU A 261 -21.58 -15.36 -11.99
C GLU A 261 -21.69 -14.97 -13.47
N GLU A 262 -20.57 -14.88 -14.18
CA GLU A 262 -20.56 -14.62 -15.63
C GLU A 262 -21.17 -15.78 -16.43
N ALA A 263 -20.83 -17.02 -16.08
CA ALA A 263 -21.42 -18.21 -16.70
C ALA A 263 -22.94 -18.29 -16.46
N ASP A 264 -23.41 -18.01 -15.24
CA ASP A 264 -24.83 -18.00 -14.88
C ASP A 264 -25.59 -16.89 -15.64
N ARG A 265 -24.98 -15.69 -15.78
CA ARG A 265 -25.55 -14.60 -16.59
C ARG A 265 -25.68 -14.99 -18.05
N LEU A 266 -24.63 -15.57 -18.65
CA LEU A 266 -24.67 -16.04 -20.04
C LEU A 266 -25.69 -17.17 -20.24
N GLY A 267 -25.80 -18.08 -19.27
CA GLY A 267 -26.82 -19.13 -19.24
C GLY A 267 -28.24 -18.57 -19.18
N GLY A 268 -28.49 -17.58 -18.31
CA GLY A 268 -29.77 -16.90 -18.19
C GLY A 268 -30.19 -16.17 -19.46
N VAL A 269 -29.27 -15.43 -20.10
CA VAL A 269 -29.54 -14.75 -21.38
C VAL A 269 -29.86 -15.77 -22.47
N ARG A 270 -29.12 -16.88 -22.54
CA ARG A 270 -29.38 -17.95 -23.51
C ARG A 270 -30.71 -18.65 -23.29
N GLN A 271 -31.13 -18.83 -22.04
CA GLN A 271 -32.41 -19.44 -21.71
C GLN A 271 -33.58 -18.50 -22.04
N GLN A 272 -33.43 -17.21 -21.78
CA GLN A 272 -34.39 -16.18 -22.19
C GLN A 272 -34.53 -16.13 -23.73
N SER A 273 -33.42 -16.11 -24.47
CA SER A 273 -33.48 -16.07 -25.94
C SER A 273 -34.17 -17.31 -26.52
N LEU A 274 -33.92 -18.50 -25.95
CA LEU A 274 -34.59 -19.74 -26.37
C LEU A 274 -36.10 -19.72 -26.07
N GLN A 275 -36.52 -19.14 -24.94
CA GLN A 275 -37.94 -18.96 -24.62
C GLN A 275 -38.62 -18.01 -25.61
N GLU A 276 -37.99 -16.87 -25.94
CA GLU A 276 -38.51 -15.93 -26.94
C GLU A 276 -38.65 -16.57 -28.34
N GLU A 277 -37.69 -17.39 -28.75
CA GLU A 277 -37.77 -18.13 -30.02
C GLU A 277 -38.91 -19.18 -30.02
N LEU A 278 -39.06 -19.93 -28.93
CA LEU A 278 -40.15 -20.91 -28.77
C LEU A 278 -41.53 -20.25 -28.81
N GLU A 279 -41.71 -19.12 -28.13
CA GLU A 279 -42.97 -18.35 -28.17
C GLU A 279 -43.29 -17.86 -29.59
N ARG A 280 -42.30 -17.33 -30.32
CA ARG A 280 -42.49 -16.95 -31.73
C ARG A 280 -42.92 -18.11 -32.61
N VAL A 281 -42.28 -19.27 -32.49
CA VAL A 281 -42.63 -20.46 -33.26
C VAL A 281 -44.05 -20.95 -32.92
N SER A 282 -44.42 -20.92 -31.64
CA SER A 282 -45.77 -21.27 -31.18
C SER A 282 -46.83 -20.34 -31.78
N ASP A 283 -46.57 -19.03 -31.79
CA ASP A 283 -47.47 -18.03 -32.38
C ASP A 283 -47.62 -18.19 -33.89
N GLU A 284 -46.54 -18.48 -34.61
CA GLU A 284 -46.59 -18.77 -36.05
C GLU A 284 -47.41 -20.04 -36.34
N LEU A 285 -47.20 -21.11 -35.57
CA LEU A 285 -47.98 -22.34 -35.70
C LEU A 285 -49.48 -22.11 -35.44
N ASN A 286 -49.82 -21.31 -34.43
CA ASN A 286 -51.21 -20.96 -34.13
C ASN A 286 -51.86 -20.14 -35.26
N LYS A 287 -51.11 -19.21 -35.87
CA LYS A 287 -51.58 -18.47 -37.05
C LYS A 287 -51.83 -19.41 -38.23
N ILE A 288 -50.90 -20.30 -38.54
CA ILE A 288 -51.06 -21.27 -39.63
C ILE A 288 -52.26 -22.17 -39.37
N ARG A 289 -52.42 -22.68 -38.14
CA ARG A 289 -53.57 -23.50 -37.76
C ARG A 289 -54.89 -22.75 -37.98
N SER A 290 -54.98 -21.49 -37.56
CA SER A 290 -56.19 -20.68 -37.77
C SER A 290 -56.50 -20.44 -39.25
N GLN A 291 -55.48 -20.32 -40.10
CA GLN A 291 -55.66 -20.19 -41.55
C GLN A 291 -56.19 -21.49 -42.16
N VAL A 292 -55.66 -22.65 -41.73
CA VAL A 292 -56.14 -23.96 -42.18
C VAL A 292 -57.57 -24.20 -41.74
N ASP A 293 -57.91 -23.90 -40.48
CA ASP A 293 -59.28 -24.04 -39.95
C ASP A 293 -60.27 -23.10 -40.67
N SER A 294 -59.81 -21.96 -41.21
CA SER A 294 -60.65 -21.04 -41.99
C SER A 294 -60.88 -21.48 -43.45
N LEU A 295 -60.11 -22.46 -43.94
CA LEU A 295 -60.18 -22.99 -45.30
C LEU A 295 -60.90 -24.35 -45.37
N ALA A 296 -61.24 -24.94 -44.22
CA ALA A 296 -62.03 -26.16 -44.08
C ALA A 296 -63.51 -25.85 -43.82
#